data_AF-A0A6G1LUK4-F1
#
_entry.id   AF-A0A6G1LUK4-F1
#
_cell.length_a   1.000
_cell.length_b   1.000
_cell.length_c   1.000
_cell.angle_alpha   90.00
_cell.angle_beta   90.00
_cell.angle_gamma   90.00
#
_symmetry.space_group_name_H-M   'P 1'
#
loop_
_entity.id
_entity.type
_entity.pdbx_description
1 polymer ?
#
loop_
_entity_poly.entity_id
_entity_poly.type
_entity_poly.pdbx_seq_one_letter_code
_entity_poly.pdbx_strand_id
1 'polypeptide(L)' 'MKFTIALAIAALTTSTIAADCSTLRPLYSQCGGVQYTGCGTCANNAICTYVNAYYSQCYPKPY' A
#
# COMPACT_ATOMS: atom_id res chain seq x y z
N MET A 1 -48.22 14.99 -10.13
CA MET A 1 -47.09 15.78 -10.65
C MET A 1 -45.82 15.26 -9.99
N LYS A 2 -44.93 14.65 -10.78
CA LYS A 2 -43.48 14.39 -10.59
C LYS A 2 -42.95 14.11 -9.17
N PHE A 3 -42.72 12.82 -8.88
CA PHE A 3 -41.79 12.35 -7.86
C PHE A 3 -40.35 12.51 -8.38
N THR A 4 -39.63 13.54 -7.94
CA THR A 4 -38.21 13.74 -8.32
C THR A 4 -37.30 12.84 -7.49
N ILE A 5 -36.74 11.85 -8.17
CA ILE A 5 -35.60 11.02 -7.74
C ILE A 5 -34.37 11.93 -7.69
N ALA A 6 -33.80 12.16 -6.51
CA ALA A 6 -32.47 12.72 -6.39
C ALA A 6 -31.49 11.56 -6.11
N LEU A 7 -30.88 11.05 -7.18
CA LEU A 7 -29.70 10.18 -7.09
C LEU A 7 -28.58 11.03 -6.48
N ALA A 8 -28.35 10.92 -5.17
CA ALA A 8 -27.15 11.43 -4.55
C ALA A 8 -25.98 10.53 -4.98
N ILE A 9 -25.35 10.85 -6.11
CA ILE A 9 -24.09 10.24 -6.51
C ILE A 9 -23.04 10.81 -5.55
N ALA A 10 -22.85 10.15 -4.41
CA ALA A 10 -21.71 10.42 -3.55
C ALA A 10 -20.46 10.03 -4.35
N ALA A 11 -19.83 11.02 -4.99
CA ALA A 11 -18.51 10.86 -5.57
C ALA A 11 -17.54 10.55 -4.42
N LEU A 12 -17.33 9.27 -4.13
CA LEU A 12 -16.22 8.82 -3.31
C LEU A 12 -14.95 9.14 -4.09
N THR A 13 -14.40 10.33 -3.86
CA THR A 13 -13.04 10.68 -4.27
C THR A 13 -12.10 9.75 -3.50
N THR A 14 -11.84 8.57 -4.05
CA THR A 14 -10.81 7.67 -3.54
C THR A 14 -9.47 8.36 -3.78
N SER A 15 -9.01 9.10 -2.78
CA SER A 15 -7.67 9.67 -2.76
C SER A 15 -6.66 8.53 -2.89
N THR A 16 -6.08 8.36 -4.07
CA THR A 16 -4.98 7.43 -4.29
C THR A 16 -3.75 8.03 -3.60
N ILE A 17 -3.52 7.65 -2.35
CA ILE A 17 -2.28 7.97 -1.64
C ILE A 17 -1.18 7.17 -2.35
N ALA A 18 -0.51 7.80 -3.32
CA ALA A 18 0.74 7.26 -3.82
C ALA A 18 1.71 7.28 -2.62
N ALA A 19 2.11 6.10 -2.15
CA ALA A 19 3.12 5.99 -1.10
C ALA A 19 4.39 6.66 -1.63
N ASP A 20 4.70 7.84 -1.11
CA ASP A 20 5.93 8.54 -1.45
C ASP A 20 7.11 7.67 -0.98
N CYS A 21 7.81 7.08 -1.94
CA CYS A 21 8.96 6.24 -1.67
C CYS A 21 10.26 7.03 -1.73
N SER A 22 10.32 8.10 -0.95
CA SER A 22 11.55 8.87 -0.75
C SER A 22 12.61 8.07 0.02
N THR A 23 12.21 7.04 0.78
CA THR A 23 13.12 6.21 1.57
C THR A 23 12.90 4.72 1.31
N LEU A 24 13.94 4.03 0.84
CA LEU A 24 13.95 2.58 0.69
C LEU A 24 13.85 1.89 2.06
N ARG A 25 13.05 0.81 2.14
CA ARG A 25 12.87 0.06 3.38
C ARG A 25 14.11 -0.78 3.71
N PRO A 26 14.72 -0.63 4.90
CA PRO A 26 15.88 -1.42 5.28
C PRO A 26 15.53 -2.91 5.41
N LEU A 27 16.57 -3.73 5.44
CA LEU A 27 16.47 -5.17 5.65
C LEU A 27 15.66 -5.48 6.92
N TYR A 28 14.84 -6.52 6.86
CA TYR A 28 13.92 -6.99 7.90
C TYR A 28 12.80 -6.02 8.30
N SER A 29 12.67 -4.90 7.61
CA SER A 29 11.58 -3.96 7.88
C SER A 29 10.31 -4.31 7.09
N GLN A 30 9.17 -3.80 7.55
CA GLN A 30 7.89 -3.97 6.84
C GLN A 30 7.92 -3.24 5.49
N CYS A 31 7.40 -3.89 4.46
CA CYS A 31 7.27 -3.37 3.09
C CYS A 31 5.87 -3.62 2.50
N GLY A 32 4.94 -4.18 3.27
CA GLY A 32 3.60 -4.45 2.78
C GLY A 32 2.70 -5.03 3.86
N GLY A 33 1.43 -5.16 3.51
CA GLY A 33 0.38 -5.65 4.38
C GLY A 33 -0.89 -4.80 4.31
N VAL A 34 -2.00 -5.37 4.77
CA VAL A 34 -3.27 -4.66 4.94
C VAL A 34 -3.06 -3.44 5.83
N GLN A 35 -3.54 -2.28 5.37
CA GLN A 35 -3.39 -0.96 6.02
C GLN A 35 -1.94 -0.44 6.14
N TYR A 36 -0.95 -1.09 5.52
CA TYR A 36 0.40 -0.54 5.45
C TYR A 36 0.44 0.68 4.53
N THR A 37 0.77 1.84 5.07
CA THR A 37 0.83 3.14 4.35
C THR A 37 2.26 3.59 4.02
N GLY A 38 3.27 2.82 4.44
CA GLY A 38 4.67 3.11 4.15
C GLY A 38 5.08 2.69 2.74
N CYS A 39 6.33 3.00 2.35
CA CYS A 39 6.84 2.55 1.07
C CYS A 39 6.97 1.01 1.03
N GLY A 40 6.55 0.41 -0.10
CA GLY A 40 6.70 -1.04 -0.34
C GLY A 40 7.98 -1.47 -1.04
N THR A 41 8.86 -0.53 -1.39
CA THR A 41 10.15 -0.80 -2.02
C THR A 41 11.23 -1.02 -0.96
N CYS A 42 11.84 -2.20 -1.00
CA CYS A 42 12.99 -2.54 -0.16
C CYS A 42 14.30 -1.95 -0.70
N ALA A 43 15.30 -1.80 0.18
CA ALA A 43 16.66 -1.43 -0.18
C ALA A 43 17.26 -2.35 -1.26
N ASN A 44 18.27 -1.84 -1.97
CA ASN A 44 19.02 -2.64 -2.93
C ASN A 44 19.54 -3.92 -2.24
N ASN A 45 19.39 -5.06 -2.91
CA ASN A 45 19.65 -6.42 -2.39
C ASN A 45 18.62 -7.01 -1.43
N ALA A 46 17.45 -6.39 -1.26
CA ALA A 46 16.33 -6.98 -0.53
C ALA A 46 15.08 -7.18 -1.41
N ILE A 47 14.28 -8.19 -1.09
CA ILE A 47 12.98 -8.49 -1.72
C ILE A 47 11.88 -8.42 -0.65
N CYS A 48 10.75 -7.79 -1.00
CA CYS A 48 9.58 -7.77 -0.14
C CYS A 48 8.88 -9.13 -0.22
N THR A 49 8.99 -9.94 0.83
CA THR A 49 8.37 -11.26 0.89
C THR A 49 7.12 -11.20 1.77
N TYR A 50 6.04 -11.75 1.25
CA TYR A 50 4.80 -11.93 2.01
C TYR A 50 5.01 -12.86 3.21
N VAL A 51 4.56 -12.44 4.39
CA VAL A 51 4.56 -13.27 5.61
C VAL A 51 3.13 -13.60 5.99
N ASN A 52 2.25 -12.60 6.04
CA ASN A 52 0.81 -12.76 6.26
C ASN A 52 0.05 -11.54 5.70
N ALA A 53 -1.28 -11.56 5.82
CA ALA A 53 -2.16 -10.52 5.27
C ALA A 53 -1.79 -9.10 5.75
N TYR A 54 -1.28 -8.96 6.98
CA TYR A 54 -0.95 -7.68 7.60
C TYR A 54 0.54 -7.33 7.52
N TYR A 55 1.38 -8.26 7.05
CA TYR A 55 2.82 -8.11 7.14
C TYR A 55 3.56 -8.76 5.96
N SER A 56 4.33 -7.95 5.24
CA SER A 56 5.36 -8.37 4.31
C SER A 56 6.69 -7.76 4.73
N GLN A 57 7.78 -8.51 4.64
CA GLN A 57 9.09 -8.14 5.17
C GLN A 57 10.15 -8.11 4.08
N CYS A 58 11.06 -7.13 4.14
CA CYS A 58 12.25 -7.07 3.29
C CYS A 58 13.28 -8.12 3.71
N TYR A 59 13.43 -9.21 2.95
CA TYR A 59 14.49 -10.20 3.17
C TYR A 59 15.65 -10.03 2.19
N PRO A 60 16.87 -10.52 2.52
CA PRO A 60 17.97 -10.60 1.57
C PRO A 60 17.55 -11.36 0.30
N LYS A 61 17.91 -10.83 -0.86
CA LYS A 61 17.83 -11.60 -2.11
C LYS A 61 18.89 -12.71 -2.07
N PRO A 62 18.56 -13.97 -2.41
CA PRO A 62 19.59 -14.94 -2.74
C PRO A 62 20.35 -14.47 -3.98
N TYR A 63 21.66 -14.69 -3.99
CA TYR A 63 22.60 -14.23 -5.03
C TYR A 63 22.24 -14.76 -6.42
#